data_AF-A0A2T9ZH07-F1
#
_entry.id   AF-A0A2T9ZH07-F1
#
_cell.length_a   1.000
_cell.length_b   1.000
_cell.length_c   1.000
_cell.angle_alpha   90.00
_cell.angle_beta   90.00
_cell.angle_gamma   90.00
#
_symmetry.space_group_name_H-M   'P 1'
#
loop_
_entity.id
_entity.type
_entity.pdbx_description
1 polymer ?
#
loop_
_entity_poly.entity_id
_entity_poly.type
_entity_poly.pdbx_seq_one_letter_code
_entity_poly.pdbx_strand_id
1 'polypeptide(L)'
;MSLYQFLIAVRGQDGQNLTNEFGETTSHLVGMFYRTIRMVENGIKPVYVFDGKPPQLKSGELAKRSDRRAEAEKELTSAKEAGDLESVTKFTKRLVKVTKEHNDDCKKLLTLMGIPYIEAPCEAEAQCAALCKAGKVWAAASEDMDTLCFGAPVLLRRLTFSEAKKLPILEFHLDKLVDLGIILGCDYCDTIKNVGPKTGVSLIKKHKTIEQVVENLSERQQVPSNFNYKDARELFLNPLVTDPSEITLQWSSPDIPGVLKN
;
A
#
# COMPACT_ATOMS: atom_id res chain seq x y z
N MET A 1 -1.48 -2.58 1.32
CA MET A 1 -1.43 -2.60 -0.18
C MET A 1 -1.71 -3.96 -0.88
N SER A 2 -1.15 -5.10 -0.44
CA SER A 2 -1.23 -6.38 -1.17
C SER A 2 -2.66 -6.94 -1.36
N LEU A 3 -3.53 -6.82 -0.35
CA LEU A 3 -4.91 -7.32 -0.42
C LEU A 3 -5.75 -6.62 -1.50
N TYR A 4 -5.57 -5.31 -1.66
CA TYR A 4 -6.22 -4.57 -2.75
C TYR A 4 -5.81 -5.13 -4.12
N GLN A 5 -4.54 -5.49 -4.31
CA GLN A 5 -4.09 -6.09 -5.56
C GLN A 5 -4.77 -7.43 -5.82
N PHE A 6 -4.94 -8.26 -4.78
CA PHE A 6 -5.60 -9.55 -4.92
C PHE A 6 -7.08 -9.39 -5.28
N LEU A 7 -7.82 -8.51 -4.60
CA LEU A 7 -9.23 -8.24 -4.90
C LEU A 7 -9.45 -7.56 -6.26
N ILE A 8 -8.45 -6.84 -6.78
CA ILE A 8 -8.54 -6.21 -8.11
C ILE A 8 -8.16 -7.21 -9.21
N ALA A 9 -7.13 -8.04 -8.99
CA ALA A 9 -6.52 -8.86 -10.03
C ALA A 9 -6.99 -10.33 -10.06
N VAL A 10 -7.39 -10.90 -8.93
CA VAL A 10 -7.84 -12.30 -8.83
C VAL A 10 -9.35 -12.31 -9.00
N ARG A 11 -9.82 -12.64 -10.20
CA ARG A 11 -11.22 -12.58 -10.62
C ARG A 11 -11.60 -13.80 -11.44
N GLY A 12 -12.88 -14.14 -11.45
CA GLY A 12 -13.47 -15.15 -12.32
C GLY A 12 -13.42 -14.75 -13.79
N GLN A 13 -13.78 -15.68 -14.68
CA GLN A 13 -13.83 -15.42 -16.13
C GLN A 13 -14.84 -14.33 -16.51
N ASP A 14 -15.88 -14.16 -15.68
CA ASP A 14 -16.90 -13.12 -15.79
C ASP A 14 -16.43 -11.75 -15.26
N GLY A 15 -15.18 -11.64 -14.80
CA GLY A 15 -14.61 -10.41 -14.26
C GLY A 15 -15.09 -10.07 -12.84
N GLN A 16 -15.87 -10.92 -12.19
CA GLN A 16 -16.26 -10.76 -10.79
C GLN A 16 -15.19 -11.31 -9.84
N ASN A 17 -15.27 -10.94 -8.57
CA ASN A 17 -14.42 -11.57 -7.56
C ASN A 17 -14.76 -13.06 -7.45
N LEU A 18 -13.78 -13.88 -7.08
CA LEU A 18 -14.05 -15.26 -6.71
C LEU A 18 -14.87 -15.27 -5.42
N THR A 19 -15.88 -16.14 -5.35
CA THR A 19 -16.70 -16.32 -4.16
C THR A 19 -16.83 -17.80 -3.79
N ASN A 20 -17.18 -18.09 -2.55
CA ASN A 20 -17.65 -19.42 -2.15
C ASN A 20 -19.14 -19.60 -2.48
N GLU A 21 -19.72 -20.74 -2.09
CA GLU A 21 -21.13 -21.08 -2.28
C GLU A 21 -22.11 -20.15 -1.53
N PHE A 22 -21.63 -19.45 -0.49
CA PHE A 22 -22.39 -18.46 0.28
C PHE A 22 -22.27 -17.04 -0.29
N GLY A 23 -21.53 -16.86 -1.39
CA GLY A 23 -21.30 -15.55 -2.02
C GLY A 23 -20.23 -14.70 -1.33
N GLU A 24 -19.50 -15.25 -0.37
CA GLU A 24 -18.42 -14.55 0.32
C GLU A 24 -17.18 -14.50 -0.58
N THR A 25 -16.51 -13.34 -0.67
CA THR A 25 -15.34 -13.18 -1.54
C THR A 25 -14.17 -14.06 -1.05
N THR A 26 -13.44 -14.69 -1.97
CA THR A 26 -12.28 -15.55 -1.67
C THR A 26 -11.00 -15.13 -2.42
N SER A 27 -11.08 -14.11 -3.27
CA SER A 27 -9.96 -13.60 -4.06
C SER A 27 -8.73 -13.19 -3.21
N HIS A 28 -8.94 -12.62 -2.02
CA HIS A 28 -7.87 -12.26 -1.10
C HIS A 28 -7.15 -13.49 -0.55
N LEU A 29 -7.88 -14.57 -0.22
CA LEU A 29 -7.33 -15.83 0.27
C LEU A 29 -6.50 -16.52 -0.82
N VAL A 30 -7.05 -16.66 -2.02
CA VAL A 30 -6.36 -17.27 -3.16
C VAL A 30 -5.08 -16.50 -3.49
N GLY A 31 -5.17 -15.17 -3.55
CA GLY A 31 -4.02 -14.31 -3.79
C GLY A 31 -2.96 -14.44 -2.70
N MET A 32 -3.37 -14.41 -1.42
CA MET A 32 -2.45 -14.55 -0.29
C MET A 32 -1.76 -15.91 -0.30
N PHE A 33 -2.51 -16.99 -0.44
CA PHE A 33 -2.03 -18.36 -0.39
C PHE A 33 -0.93 -18.63 -1.43
N TYR A 34 -1.25 -18.47 -2.72
CA TYR A 34 -0.33 -18.82 -3.79
C TYR A 34 0.87 -17.87 -3.88
N ARG A 35 0.71 -16.58 -3.53
CA ARG A 35 1.84 -15.64 -3.50
C ARG A 35 2.80 -15.95 -2.36
N THR A 36 2.25 -16.32 -1.20
CA THR A 36 3.06 -16.71 -0.05
C THR A 36 3.84 -17.98 -0.33
N ILE A 37 3.18 -19.02 -0.88
CA ILE A 37 3.84 -20.27 -1.27
C ILE A 37 4.98 -19.99 -2.24
N ARG A 38 4.74 -19.21 -3.31
CA ARG A 38 5.78 -18.86 -4.27
C ARG A 38 7.00 -18.19 -3.62
N MET A 39 6.78 -17.28 -2.67
CA MET A 39 7.88 -16.65 -1.94
C MET A 39 8.67 -17.68 -1.14
N VAL A 40 7.99 -18.53 -0.39
CA VAL A 40 8.60 -19.58 0.45
C VAL A 40 9.36 -20.61 -0.39
N GLU A 41 8.80 -21.05 -1.52
CA GLU A 41 9.44 -21.97 -2.46
C GLU A 41 10.73 -21.40 -3.06
N ASN A 42 10.82 -20.07 -3.19
CA ASN A 42 12.02 -19.36 -3.63
C ASN A 42 12.96 -18.99 -2.47
N GLY A 43 12.76 -19.56 -1.28
CA GLY A 43 13.59 -19.32 -0.10
C GLY A 43 13.37 -17.98 0.60
N ILE A 44 12.35 -17.21 0.21
CA ILE A 44 11.98 -15.95 0.87
C ILE A 44 11.13 -16.29 2.10
N LYS A 45 11.47 -15.70 3.25
CA LYS A 45 10.70 -15.82 4.48
C LYS A 45 9.85 -14.55 4.69
N PRO A 46 8.59 -14.51 4.23
CA PRO A 46 7.76 -13.31 4.32
C PRO A 46 7.22 -13.11 5.72
N VAL A 47 7.15 -11.86 6.17
CA VAL A 47 6.30 -11.42 7.29
C VAL A 47 5.31 -10.40 6.73
N TYR A 48 4.03 -10.57 7.04
CA TYR A 48 3.00 -9.63 6.61
C TYR A 48 2.76 -8.56 7.66
N VAL A 49 2.53 -7.33 7.24
CA VAL A 49 2.18 -6.23 8.14
C VAL A 49 0.83 -5.67 7.73
N PHE A 50 -0.11 -5.61 8.67
CA PHE A 50 -1.45 -5.07 8.47
C PHE A 50 -1.52 -3.64 9.02
N ASP A 51 -2.23 -2.77 8.31
CA ASP A 51 -2.48 -1.40 8.75
C ASP A 51 -3.31 -1.36 10.04
N GLY A 52 -2.93 -0.45 10.92
CA GLY A 52 -3.69 -0.05 12.10
C GLY A 52 -4.59 1.15 11.84
N LYS A 53 -4.66 2.05 12.83
CA LYS A 53 -5.48 3.26 12.71
C LYS A 53 -4.75 4.30 11.85
N PRO A 54 -5.36 4.84 10.78
CA PRO A 54 -4.71 5.84 9.95
C PRO A 54 -4.43 7.13 10.75
N PRO A 55 -3.36 7.88 10.42
CA PRO A 55 -3.04 9.12 11.09
C PRO A 55 -4.06 10.21 10.72
N GLN A 56 -4.27 11.18 11.62
CA GLN A 56 -5.25 12.26 11.38
C GLN A 56 -4.94 13.07 10.12
N LEU A 57 -3.66 13.26 9.79
CA LEU A 57 -3.20 13.95 8.58
C LEU A 57 -3.72 13.30 7.28
N LYS A 58 -3.98 11.98 7.29
CA LYS A 58 -4.50 11.23 6.14
C LYS A 58 -6.01 11.40 5.93
N SER A 59 -6.72 12.04 6.85
CA SER A 59 -8.18 12.22 6.77
C SER A 59 -8.65 12.91 5.49
N GLY A 60 -7.91 13.93 5.00
CA GLY A 60 -8.21 14.61 3.75
C GLY A 60 -8.12 13.69 2.54
N GLU A 61 -7.09 12.86 2.45
CA GLU A 61 -6.97 11.86 1.38
C GLU A 61 -8.03 10.76 1.49
N LEU A 62 -8.38 10.33 2.71
CA LEU A 62 -9.47 9.37 2.93
C LEU A 62 -10.84 9.93 2.46
N ALA A 63 -11.11 11.21 2.73
CA ALA A 63 -12.31 11.89 2.23
C ALA A 63 -12.31 11.94 0.70
N LYS A 64 -11.21 12.39 0.07
CA LYS A 64 -11.04 12.39 -1.40
C LYS A 64 -11.21 10.99 -2.00
N ARG A 65 -10.77 9.92 -1.31
CA ARG A 65 -10.96 8.53 -1.74
C ARG A 65 -12.43 8.09 -1.61
N SER A 66 -13.13 8.56 -0.59
CA SER A 66 -14.58 8.32 -0.42
C SER A 66 -15.38 8.99 -1.54
N ASP A 67 -15.10 10.26 -1.83
CA ASP A 67 -15.81 11.02 -2.88
C ASP A 67 -15.60 10.38 -4.26
N ARG A 68 -14.36 9.98 -4.58
CA ARG A 68 -14.03 9.26 -5.83
C ARG A 68 -14.79 7.93 -5.95
N ARG A 69 -15.08 7.26 -4.84
CA ARG A 69 -15.87 6.02 -4.84
C ARG A 69 -17.35 6.30 -5.06
N ALA A 70 -17.91 7.28 -4.36
CA ALA A 70 -19.30 7.68 -4.54
C ALA A 70 -19.58 8.09 -6.00
N GLU A 71 -18.64 8.78 -6.64
CA GLU A 71 -18.76 9.11 -8.06
C GLU A 71 -18.64 7.88 -8.96
N ALA A 72 -17.66 7.00 -8.71
CA ALA A 72 -17.52 5.76 -9.47
C ALA A 72 -18.74 4.82 -9.34
N GLU A 73 -19.50 4.90 -8.25
CA GLU A 73 -20.73 4.14 -8.04
C GLU A 73 -21.89 4.66 -8.89
N LYS A 74 -22.01 5.99 -9.03
CA LYS A 74 -22.93 6.60 -9.99
C LYS A 74 -22.57 6.23 -11.41
N GLU A 75 -21.29 6.38 -11.78
CA GLU A 75 -20.78 6.03 -13.12
C GLU A 75 -21.01 4.54 -13.44
N LEU A 76 -20.85 3.65 -12.45
CA LEU A 76 -21.13 2.23 -12.62
C LEU A 76 -22.62 1.97 -12.90
N THR A 77 -23.52 2.68 -12.22
CA THR A 77 -24.97 2.53 -12.41
C THR A 77 -25.36 2.94 -13.82
N SER A 78 -24.92 4.11 -14.28
CA SER A 78 -25.17 4.57 -15.65
C SER A 78 -24.54 3.65 -16.70
N ALA A 79 -23.35 3.11 -16.44
CA ALA A 79 -22.70 2.15 -17.37
C ALA A 79 -23.49 0.84 -17.48
N LYS A 80 -24.08 0.34 -16.38
CA LYS A 80 -24.93 -0.85 -16.39
C LYS A 80 -26.21 -0.61 -17.18
N GLU A 81 -26.85 0.54 -17.00
CA GLU A 81 -28.06 0.93 -17.75
C GLU A 81 -27.79 1.08 -19.25
N ALA A 82 -26.62 1.59 -19.62
CA ALA A 82 -26.19 1.74 -21.01
C ALA A 82 -25.67 0.44 -21.66
N GLY A 83 -25.47 -0.63 -20.89
CA GLY A 83 -24.90 -1.89 -21.38
C GLY A 83 -23.41 -1.81 -21.75
N ASP A 84 -22.68 -0.80 -21.27
CA ASP A 84 -21.25 -0.61 -21.53
C ASP A 84 -20.40 -1.51 -20.61
N LEU A 85 -20.11 -2.72 -21.09
CA LEU A 85 -19.36 -3.74 -20.36
C LEU A 85 -17.93 -3.31 -19.99
N GLU A 86 -17.28 -2.48 -20.81
CA GLU A 86 -15.93 -2.00 -20.55
C GLU A 86 -15.92 -1.04 -19.37
N SER A 87 -16.83 -0.07 -19.38
CA SER A 87 -17.02 0.88 -18.28
C SER A 87 -17.48 0.19 -17.00
N VAL A 88 -18.40 -0.79 -17.10
CA VAL A 88 -18.82 -1.60 -15.95
C VAL A 88 -17.63 -2.29 -15.31
N THR A 89 -16.76 -2.92 -16.10
CA THR A 89 -15.55 -3.60 -15.58
C THR A 89 -14.59 -2.61 -14.92
N LYS A 90 -14.39 -1.45 -15.55
CA LYS A 90 -13.51 -0.38 -15.05
C LYS A 90 -13.99 0.19 -13.72
N PHE A 91 -15.26 0.56 -13.61
CA PHE A 91 -15.81 1.15 -12.38
C PHE A 91 -15.95 0.12 -11.26
N THR A 92 -16.30 -1.13 -11.58
CA THR A 92 -16.31 -2.23 -10.60
C THR A 92 -14.95 -2.40 -9.92
N LYS A 93 -13.85 -2.33 -10.66
CA LYS A 93 -12.49 -2.38 -10.08
C LYS A 93 -12.17 -1.20 -9.17
N ARG A 94 -12.70 0.00 -9.45
CA ARG A 94 -12.51 1.21 -8.63
C ARG A 94 -13.27 1.16 -7.31
N LEU A 95 -14.38 0.43 -7.25
CA LEU A 95 -15.20 0.26 -6.05
C LEU A 95 -14.67 -0.80 -5.07
N VAL A 96 -13.61 -1.53 -5.45
CA VAL A 96 -13.00 -2.54 -4.58
C VAL A 96 -12.53 -1.91 -3.26
N LYS A 97 -12.99 -2.50 -2.15
CA LYS A 97 -12.63 -2.11 -0.79
C LYS A 97 -12.18 -3.35 -0.02
N VAL A 98 -11.06 -3.23 0.68
CA VAL A 98 -10.65 -4.22 1.69
C VAL A 98 -11.45 -3.93 2.96
N THR A 99 -12.09 -4.95 3.51
CA THR A 99 -12.85 -4.86 4.76
C THR A 99 -12.07 -5.50 5.91
N LYS A 100 -12.59 -5.41 7.13
CA LYS A 100 -11.95 -6.03 8.29
C LYS A 100 -11.99 -7.55 8.19
N GLU A 101 -13.09 -8.10 7.67
CA GLU A 101 -13.28 -9.52 7.44
C GLU A 101 -12.19 -10.09 6.51
N HIS A 102 -11.90 -9.40 5.39
CA HIS A 102 -10.80 -9.81 4.51
C HIS A 102 -9.43 -9.85 5.21
N ASN A 103 -9.18 -8.91 6.13
CA ASN A 103 -7.93 -8.93 6.91
C ASN A 103 -7.92 -10.12 7.87
N ASP A 104 -9.01 -10.35 8.59
CA ASP A 104 -9.11 -11.41 9.60
C ASP A 104 -9.03 -12.80 8.95
N ASP A 105 -9.66 -12.99 7.79
CA ASP A 105 -9.51 -14.18 6.93
C ASP A 105 -8.05 -14.44 6.55
N CYS A 106 -7.35 -13.40 6.09
CA CYS A 106 -5.93 -13.52 5.72
C CYS A 106 -5.04 -13.78 6.93
N LYS A 107 -5.30 -13.19 8.10
CA LYS A 107 -4.54 -13.48 9.34
C LYS A 107 -4.74 -14.92 9.77
N LYS A 108 -5.97 -15.43 9.70
CA LYS A 108 -6.28 -16.84 9.97
C LYS A 108 -5.53 -17.76 9.01
N LEU A 109 -5.59 -17.48 7.71
CA LEU A 109 -4.85 -18.23 6.70
C LEU A 109 -3.34 -18.22 6.96
N LEU A 110 -2.73 -17.05 7.22
CA LEU A 110 -1.31 -16.93 7.50
C LEU A 110 -0.89 -17.72 8.75
N THR A 111 -1.73 -17.70 9.79
CA THR A 111 -1.53 -18.51 11.01
C THR A 111 -1.50 -20.00 10.67
N LEU A 112 -2.48 -20.48 9.89
CA LEU A 112 -2.54 -21.88 9.45
C LEU A 112 -1.36 -22.26 8.54
N MET A 113 -0.85 -21.31 7.75
CA MET A 113 0.33 -21.52 6.91
C MET A 113 1.66 -21.47 7.68
N GLY A 114 1.64 -21.12 8.97
CA GLY A 114 2.85 -20.94 9.78
C GLY A 114 3.66 -19.68 9.44
N ILE A 115 3.01 -18.66 8.86
CA ILE A 115 3.63 -17.41 8.41
C ILE A 115 3.31 -16.29 9.41
N PRO A 116 4.32 -15.60 9.96
CA PRO A 116 4.10 -14.54 10.93
C PRO A 116 3.47 -13.31 10.26
N TYR A 117 2.65 -12.61 11.02
CA TYR A 117 2.18 -11.28 10.68
C TYR A 117 2.25 -10.34 11.88
N ILE A 118 2.23 -9.04 11.60
CA ILE A 118 2.24 -7.95 12.59
C ILE A 118 1.07 -7.04 12.29
N GLU A 119 0.44 -6.51 13.33
CA GLU A 119 -0.50 -5.39 13.22
C GLU A 119 0.26 -4.12 13.57
N ALA A 120 0.42 -3.21 12.60
CA ALA A 120 1.03 -1.92 12.85
C ALA A 120 0.09 -1.07 13.72
N PRO A 121 0.61 -0.20 14.60
CA PRO A 121 -0.24 0.74 15.33
C PRO A 121 -0.85 1.80 14.40
N CYS A 122 -0.16 2.10 13.29
CA CYS A 122 -0.58 3.06 12.27
C CYS A 122 -0.37 2.48 10.86
N GLU A 123 0.47 3.09 10.03
CA GLU A 123 0.71 2.62 8.65
C GLU A 123 1.64 1.40 8.62
N ALA A 124 1.28 0.39 7.82
CA ALA A 124 2.10 -0.79 7.63
C ALA A 124 3.44 -0.47 6.95
N GLU A 125 3.47 0.48 6.01
CA GLU A 125 4.70 0.92 5.32
C GLU A 125 5.74 1.46 6.31
N ALA A 126 5.29 2.22 7.31
CA ALA A 126 6.15 2.75 8.36
C ALA A 126 6.71 1.63 9.25
N GLN A 127 5.87 0.67 9.64
CA GLN A 127 6.31 -0.49 10.42
C GLN A 127 7.27 -1.38 9.63
N CYS A 128 7.04 -1.60 8.33
CA CYS A 128 7.95 -2.32 7.45
C CYS A 128 9.31 -1.62 7.37
N ALA A 129 9.32 -0.30 7.21
CA ALA A 129 10.55 0.50 7.21
C ALA A 129 11.30 0.39 8.55
N ALA A 130 10.60 0.43 9.68
CA ALA A 130 11.19 0.27 11.01
C ALA A 130 11.84 -1.10 11.22
N LEU A 131 11.16 -2.18 10.82
CA LEU A 131 11.71 -3.55 10.88
C LEU A 131 12.97 -3.69 10.01
N CYS A 132 12.96 -3.09 8.82
CA CYS A 132 14.08 -3.14 7.89
C CYS A 132 15.30 -2.36 8.42
N LYS A 133 15.09 -1.16 8.98
CA LYS A 133 16.16 -0.38 9.64
C LYS A 133 16.77 -1.10 10.83
N ALA A 134 15.96 -1.84 11.60
CA ALA A 134 16.40 -2.60 12.75
C ALA A 134 17.10 -3.93 12.39
N GLY A 135 17.23 -4.24 11.09
CA GLY A 135 17.83 -5.49 10.62
C GLY A 135 17.00 -6.75 10.91
N LYS A 136 15.71 -6.58 11.29
CA LYS A 136 14.79 -7.71 11.52
C LYS A 136 14.33 -8.35 10.21
N VAL A 137 14.32 -7.57 9.13
CA VAL A 137 14.05 -8.02 7.76
C VAL A 137 15.04 -7.38 6.80
N TRP A 138 15.30 -8.04 5.67
CA TRP A 138 16.24 -7.53 4.66
C TRP A 138 15.70 -6.35 3.85
N ALA A 139 14.41 -6.38 3.51
CA ALA A 139 13.76 -5.33 2.73
C ALA A 139 12.28 -5.19 3.11
N ALA A 140 11.71 -4.02 2.86
CA ALA A 140 10.27 -3.81 2.86
C ALA A 140 9.71 -4.11 1.46
N ALA A 141 8.62 -4.87 1.36
CA ALA A 141 7.97 -5.17 0.09
C ALA A 141 6.63 -4.42 -0.03
N SER A 142 6.59 -3.37 -0.86
CA SER A 142 5.39 -2.54 -1.06
C SER A 142 5.39 -1.92 -2.46
N GLU A 143 4.21 -1.60 -2.98
CA GLU A 143 4.11 -0.72 -4.17
C GLU A 143 4.07 0.75 -3.82
N ASP A 144 3.87 1.06 -2.54
CA ASP A 144 3.80 2.41 -2.04
C ASP A 144 5.22 2.95 -1.82
N MET A 145 5.53 4.03 -2.52
CA MET A 145 6.84 4.68 -2.46
C MET A 145 7.03 5.46 -1.16
N ASP A 146 5.96 5.76 -0.42
CA ASP A 146 6.04 6.39 0.91
C ASP A 146 6.81 5.50 1.91
N THR A 147 6.95 4.21 1.63
CA THR A 147 7.85 3.29 2.35
C THR A 147 9.30 3.80 2.40
N LEU A 148 9.79 4.44 1.32
CA LEU A 148 11.12 5.07 1.30
C LEU A 148 11.15 6.39 2.08
N CYS A 149 10.04 7.13 2.10
CA CYS A 149 9.89 8.34 2.92
C CYS A 149 9.94 7.99 4.42
N PHE A 150 9.34 6.87 4.82
CA PHE A 150 9.51 6.30 6.17
C PHE A 150 10.92 5.75 6.41
N GLY A 151 11.78 5.72 5.40
CA GLY A 151 13.21 5.43 5.49
C GLY A 151 13.58 3.95 5.44
N ALA A 152 12.79 3.10 4.76
CA ALA A 152 13.20 1.73 4.49
C ALA A 152 14.53 1.73 3.70
N PRO A 153 15.59 1.05 4.20
CA PRO A 153 16.87 0.96 3.49
C PRO A 153 16.76 0.28 2.11
N VAL A 154 15.90 -0.73 2.02
CA VAL A 154 15.65 -1.48 0.77
C VAL A 154 14.15 -1.61 0.57
N LEU A 155 13.66 -1.15 -0.59
CA LEU A 155 12.28 -1.34 -1.03
C LEU A 155 12.23 -2.31 -2.21
N LEU A 156 11.47 -3.39 -2.06
CA LEU A 156 11.10 -4.29 -3.14
C LEU A 156 9.72 -3.95 -3.68
N ARG A 157 9.64 -3.75 -4.99
CA ARG A 157 8.37 -3.62 -5.72
C ARG A 157 8.16 -4.84 -6.61
N ARG A 158 6.90 -5.14 -6.86
CA ARG A 158 6.38 -6.23 -7.71
C ARG A 158 6.60 -7.62 -7.13
N LEU A 159 6.96 -7.74 -5.85
CA LEU A 159 7.15 -9.02 -5.18
C LEU A 159 5.83 -9.82 -5.12
N THR A 160 4.71 -9.15 -4.84
CA THR A 160 3.37 -9.77 -4.72
C THR A 160 2.63 -9.88 -6.04
N PHE A 161 3.26 -9.47 -7.16
CA PHE A 161 2.61 -9.52 -8.47
C PHE A 161 2.43 -10.95 -8.98
N SER A 162 1.49 -11.10 -9.91
CA SER A 162 1.30 -12.37 -10.59
C SER A 162 2.50 -12.76 -11.43
N GLU A 163 2.97 -13.99 -11.22
CA GLU A 163 4.00 -14.61 -12.03
C GLU A 163 3.62 -14.64 -13.51
N ALA A 164 2.32 -14.80 -13.82
CA ALA A 164 1.81 -14.74 -15.18
C ALA A 164 2.16 -13.42 -15.90
N LYS A 165 2.38 -12.32 -15.18
CA LYS A 165 2.80 -11.04 -15.77
C LYS A 165 4.27 -11.02 -16.20
N LYS A 166 5.09 -11.97 -15.74
CA LYS A 166 6.53 -12.07 -16.01
C LYS A 166 7.30 -10.75 -15.79
N LEU A 167 6.84 -9.94 -14.83
CA LEU A 167 7.47 -8.67 -14.51
C LEU A 167 8.61 -8.90 -13.52
N PRO A 168 9.80 -8.31 -13.74
CA PRO A 168 10.90 -8.43 -12.80
C PRO A 168 10.55 -7.68 -11.51
N ILE A 169 11.02 -8.24 -10.39
CA ILE A 169 11.04 -7.55 -9.09
C ILE A 169 11.99 -6.36 -9.24
N LEU A 170 11.55 -5.20 -8.75
CA LEU A 170 12.38 -4.00 -8.70
C LEU A 170 12.88 -3.81 -7.28
N GLU A 171 14.15 -3.47 -7.17
CA GLU A 171 14.84 -3.25 -5.90
C GLU A 171 15.38 -1.82 -5.88
N PHE A 172 15.04 -1.08 -4.83
CA PHE A 172 15.45 0.30 -4.66
C PHE A 172 16.27 0.44 -3.38
N HIS A 173 17.46 1.02 -3.54
CA HIS A 173 18.36 1.44 -2.48
C HIS A 173 18.44 2.96 -2.53
N LEU A 174 17.59 3.63 -1.78
CA LEU A 174 17.53 5.09 -1.76
C LEU A 174 17.60 5.58 -0.32
N ASP A 175 18.42 6.61 -0.10
CA ASP A 175 18.43 7.33 1.16
C ASP A 175 17.08 8.02 1.39
N LYS A 176 16.83 8.48 2.62
CA LYS A 176 15.58 9.15 2.99
C LYS A 176 15.30 10.35 2.08
N LEU A 177 14.24 10.25 1.28
CA LEU A 177 13.80 11.28 0.33
C LEU A 177 12.53 12.00 0.81
N VAL A 178 12.41 12.27 2.11
CA VAL A 178 11.18 12.81 2.73
C VAL A 178 10.69 14.09 2.04
N ASP A 179 11.57 15.08 1.90
CA ASP A 179 11.20 16.36 1.30
C ASP A 179 10.81 16.21 -0.17
N LEU A 180 11.48 15.31 -0.89
CA LEU A 180 11.11 15.01 -2.26
C LEU A 180 9.75 14.31 -2.33
N GLY A 181 9.50 13.32 -1.46
CA GLY A 181 8.22 12.62 -1.39
C GLY A 181 7.05 13.58 -1.14
N ILE A 182 7.20 14.50 -0.19
CA ILE A 182 6.18 15.51 0.10
C ILE A 182 5.97 16.45 -1.10
N ILE A 183 7.03 16.91 -1.76
CA ILE A 183 6.94 17.77 -2.95
C ILE A 183 6.26 17.06 -4.13
N LEU A 184 6.52 15.76 -4.32
CA LEU A 184 5.90 14.95 -5.36
C LEU A 184 4.45 14.60 -5.05
N GLY A 185 4.05 14.72 -3.79
CA GLY A 185 2.73 14.40 -3.27
C GLY A 185 2.75 13.13 -2.45
N CYS A 186 2.25 13.25 -1.22
CA CYS A 186 2.02 12.15 -0.28
C CYS A 186 0.57 12.19 0.20
N ASP A 187 0.17 11.17 0.96
CA ASP A 187 -1.20 11.05 1.48
C ASP A 187 -1.50 12.00 2.67
N TYR A 188 -0.51 12.72 3.18
CA TYR A 188 -0.56 13.43 4.48
C TYR A 188 -0.72 14.95 4.39
N CYS A 189 -0.53 15.55 3.21
CA CYS A 189 -0.76 16.97 2.96
C CYS A 189 -1.08 17.22 1.48
N ASP A 190 -1.54 18.42 1.15
CA ASP A 190 -1.76 18.79 -0.26
C ASP A 190 -0.42 18.96 -1.03
N THR A 191 -0.50 19.26 -2.31
CA THR A 191 0.67 19.46 -3.19
C THR A 191 0.73 20.88 -3.73
N ILE A 192 1.95 21.41 -3.94
CA ILE A 192 2.15 22.71 -4.59
C ILE A 192 1.61 22.65 -6.02
N LYS A 193 0.73 23.59 -6.37
CA LYS A 193 0.15 23.63 -7.73
C LYS A 193 1.23 23.86 -8.77
N ASN A 194 1.09 23.19 -9.93
CA ASN A 194 2.03 23.25 -11.05
C ASN A 194 3.44 22.71 -10.74
N VAL A 195 3.60 21.94 -9.65
CA VAL A 195 4.82 21.19 -9.35
C VAL A 195 4.55 19.70 -9.59
N GLY A 196 4.93 19.22 -10.77
CA GLY A 196 4.91 17.80 -11.10
C GLY A 196 6.28 17.12 -10.90
N PRO A 197 6.44 15.84 -11.25
CA PRO A 197 7.64 15.07 -10.90
C PRO A 197 8.97 15.65 -11.37
N LYS A 198 9.04 16.08 -12.64
CA LYS A 198 10.27 16.68 -13.21
C LYS A 198 10.64 17.99 -12.49
N THR A 199 9.63 18.85 -12.26
CA THR A 199 9.81 20.14 -11.59
C THR A 199 10.17 19.94 -10.12
N GLY A 200 9.48 19.05 -9.41
CA GLY A 200 9.73 18.75 -8.00
C GLY A 200 11.15 18.25 -7.75
N VAL A 201 11.64 17.31 -8.57
CA VAL A 201 13.03 16.84 -8.50
C VAL A 201 14.01 17.98 -8.77
N SER A 202 13.75 18.82 -9.78
CA SER A 202 14.62 19.97 -10.09
C SER A 202 14.70 20.96 -8.92
N LEU A 203 13.54 21.29 -8.33
CA LEU A 203 13.44 22.21 -7.19
C LEU A 203 14.19 21.68 -5.97
N ILE A 204 13.96 20.42 -5.58
CA ILE A 204 14.66 19.82 -4.44
C ILE A 204 16.16 19.70 -4.69
N LYS A 205 16.59 19.35 -5.91
CA LYS A 205 18.03 19.31 -6.24
C LYS A 205 18.69 20.68 -6.09
N LYS A 206 17.99 21.75 -6.49
CA LYS A 206 18.49 23.13 -6.44
C LYS A 206 18.44 23.73 -5.04
N HIS A 207 17.32 23.57 -4.34
CA HIS A 207 16.99 24.26 -3.09
C HIS A 207 17.12 23.37 -1.85
N LYS A 208 17.36 22.06 -1.99
CA LYS A 208 17.63 21.09 -0.91
C LYS A 208 16.49 20.80 0.07
N THR A 209 15.76 21.81 0.54
CA THR A 209 14.68 21.68 1.53
C THR A 209 13.37 22.28 1.01
N ILE A 210 12.24 21.83 1.56
CA ILE A 210 10.92 22.39 1.21
C ILE A 210 10.84 23.88 1.55
N GLU A 211 11.44 24.31 2.66
CA GLU A 211 11.50 25.72 3.08
C GLU A 211 12.10 26.59 1.97
N GLN A 212 13.28 26.23 1.48
CA GLN A 212 13.95 26.96 0.42
C GLN A 212 13.20 26.85 -0.91
N VAL A 213 12.54 25.72 -1.18
CA VAL A 213 11.67 25.59 -2.36
C VAL A 213 10.53 26.60 -2.29
N VAL A 214 9.83 26.69 -1.16
CA VAL A 214 8.68 27.59 -0.96
C VAL A 214 9.08 29.06 -1.10
N GLU A 215 10.24 29.45 -0.59
CA GLU A 215 10.78 30.81 -0.73
C GLU A 215 11.17 31.18 -2.17
N ASN A 216 11.44 30.18 -3.02
CA ASN A 216 11.94 30.36 -4.38
C ASN A 216 10.94 29.91 -5.46
N LEU A 217 9.65 29.79 -5.10
CA LEU A 217 8.60 29.47 -6.07
C LEU A 217 8.38 30.64 -7.04
N SER A 218 8.11 30.30 -8.30
CA SER A 218 7.63 31.25 -9.30
C SER A 218 6.17 31.63 -9.01
N GLU A 219 5.72 32.77 -9.54
CA GLU A 219 4.32 33.25 -9.42
C GLU A 219 3.27 32.23 -9.91
N ARG A 220 3.66 31.31 -10.80
CA ARG A 220 2.79 30.23 -11.32
C ARG A 220 2.63 29.06 -10.33
N GLN A 221 3.47 28.97 -9.31
CA GLN A 221 3.49 27.89 -8.33
C GLN A 221 2.86 28.39 -7.03
N GLN A 222 1.69 27.85 -6.70
CA GLN A 222 0.90 28.29 -5.55
C GLN A 222 0.92 27.22 -4.47
N VAL A 223 1.33 27.61 -3.27
CA VAL A 223 1.26 26.79 -2.07
C VAL A 223 -0.20 26.76 -1.59
N PRO A 224 -0.86 25.60 -1.52
CA PRO A 224 -2.22 25.52 -0.97
C PRO A 224 -2.20 25.76 0.55
N SER A 225 -3.32 26.23 1.10
CA SER A 225 -3.46 26.49 2.55
C SER A 225 -3.22 25.25 3.40
N ASN A 226 -3.53 24.06 2.87
CA ASN A 226 -3.37 22.77 3.55
C ASN A 226 -2.04 22.08 3.21
N PHE A 227 -1.03 22.81 2.70
CA PHE A 227 0.33 22.26 2.52
C PHE A 227 1.10 22.20 3.84
N ASN A 228 0.59 21.41 4.79
CA ASN A 228 1.22 21.23 6.08
C ASN A 228 2.40 20.23 6.02
N TYR A 229 3.41 20.60 5.23
CA TYR A 229 4.57 19.75 4.99
C TYR A 229 5.39 19.48 6.26
N LYS A 230 5.33 20.36 7.26
CA LYS A 230 6.07 20.19 8.52
C LYS A 230 5.52 19.00 9.32
N ASP A 231 4.21 18.92 9.46
CA ASP A 231 3.57 17.80 10.16
C ASP A 231 3.68 16.50 9.35
N ALA A 232 3.57 16.58 8.02
CA ALA A 232 3.83 15.42 7.15
C ALA A 232 5.28 14.91 7.28
N ARG A 233 6.26 15.83 7.31
CA ARG A 233 7.67 15.50 7.52
C ARG A 233 7.89 14.87 8.90
N GLU A 234 7.29 15.44 9.94
CA GLU A 234 7.37 14.88 11.30
C GLU A 234 6.80 13.45 11.34
N LEU A 235 5.66 13.21 10.69
CA LEU A 235 5.07 11.87 10.58
C LEU A 235 5.99 10.88 9.86
N PHE A 236 6.68 11.29 8.79
CA PHE A 236 7.64 10.43 8.10
C PHE A 236 8.90 10.14 8.92
N LEU A 237 9.39 11.13 9.68
CA LEU A 237 10.62 11.01 10.47
C LEU A 237 10.40 10.22 11.77
N ASN A 238 9.27 10.46 12.44
CA ASN A 238 8.90 9.89 13.72
C ASN A 238 7.52 9.21 13.64
N PRO A 239 7.34 8.18 12.78
CA PRO A 239 6.07 7.49 12.67
C PRO A 239 5.74 6.70 13.93
N LEU A 240 4.46 6.57 14.24
CA LEU A 240 4.00 5.63 15.27
C LEU A 240 4.18 4.20 14.75
N VAL A 241 5.13 3.47 15.34
CA VAL A 241 5.46 2.07 15.04
C VAL A 241 5.69 1.30 16.33
N THR A 242 5.43 0.01 16.33
CA THR A 242 5.84 -0.91 17.39
C THR A 242 7.36 -1.06 17.35
N ASP A 243 8.00 -1.03 18.51
CA ASP A 243 9.46 -1.18 18.62
C ASP A 243 9.91 -2.53 18.02
N PRO A 244 10.77 -2.53 16.98
CA PRO A 244 11.26 -3.76 16.38
C PRO A 244 11.97 -4.71 17.36
N SER A 245 12.50 -4.22 18.48
CA SER A 245 13.15 -5.04 19.51
C SER A 245 12.15 -5.96 20.24
N GLU A 246 10.91 -5.51 20.42
CA GLU A 246 9.81 -6.28 21.03
C GLU A 246 9.23 -7.33 20.07
N ILE A 247 9.51 -7.20 18.78
CA ILE A 247 8.99 -8.09 17.75
C ILE A 247 9.92 -9.29 17.55
N THR A 248 9.34 -10.49 17.77
CA THR A 248 9.97 -11.78 17.47
C THR A 248 9.27 -12.42 16.28
N LEU A 249 10.02 -12.67 15.20
CA LEU A 249 9.49 -13.31 14.00
C LEU A 249 9.79 -14.81 14.04
N GLN A 250 8.74 -15.62 13.91
CA GLN A 250 8.86 -17.08 13.86
C GLN A 250 8.04 -17.62 12.70
N TRP A 251 8.68 -18.45 11.88
CA TRP A 251 8.03 -19.24 10.84
C TRP A 251 7.95 -20.68 11.34
N SER A 252 6.78 -21.29 11.20
CA SER A 252 6.51 -22.64 11.69
C SER A 252 6.01 -23.53 10.56
N SER A 253 5.92 -24.84 10.81
CA SER A 253 5.31 -25.77 9.85
C SER A 253 3.81 -25.47 9.72
N PRO A 254 3.24 -25.57 8.50
CA PRO A 254 1.82 -25.31 8.28
C PRO A 254 0.94 -26.39 8.94
N ASP A 255 -0.22 -25.96 9.46
CA ASP A 255 -1.31 -26.85 9.86
C ASP A 255 -2.10 -27.28 8.61
N ILE A 256 -1.64 -28.36 7.97
CA ILE A 256 -2.24 -28.87 6.73
C ILE A 256 -3.74 -29.20 6.91
N PRO A 257 -4.18 -29.96 7.94
CA PRO A 257 -5.60 -30.18 8.18
C PRO A 257 -6.40 -28.88 8.36
N GLY A 258 -5.83 -27.89 9.05
CA GLY A 258 -6.46 -26.59 9.24
C GLY A 258 -6.62 -25.82 7.93
N VAL A 259 -5.58 -25.78 7.07
CA VAL A 259 -5.64 -25.14 5.75
C VAL A 259 -6.69 -25.77 4.85
N LEU A 260 -6.80 -27.11 4.85
CA LEU A 260 -7.74 -27.83 3.98
C LEU A 260 -9.22 -27.67 4.41
N LYS A 261 -9.47 -27.30 5.67
CA LYS A 261 -10.82 -27.10 6.22
C LYS A 261 -11.26 -25.63 6.19
N ASN A 262 -10.35 -24.71 5.90
CA ASN A 262 -10.56 -23.27 5.98
C ASN A 262 -11.01 -22.66 4.66
#